data_AF-A0A1R4JY24-F1
#
_entry.id   AF-A0A1R4JY24-F1
#
_cell.length_a   1.000
_cell.length_b   1.000
_cell.length_c   1.000
_cell.angle_alpha   90.00
_cell.angle_beta   90.00
_cell.angle_gamma   90.00
#
_symmetry.space_group_name_H-M   'P 1'
#
loop_
_entity.id
_entity.type
_entity.pdbx_description
1 polymer ?
#
loop_
_entity_poly.entity_id
_entity_poly.type
_entity_poly.pdbx_seq_one_letter_code
_entity_poly.pdbx_strand_id
1 'polypeptide(L)'
;MEGSDGNLVKTLMLCHLAGGQDRWLNSLTAWYAAGGGSDTTTEGTKPAGSYDCTWDCTDTSGKRVEAGTYNSCVEAAVEHGNEVVVAGKQTLGSAAIDADLGISGELSTVHVKYTA
;
A
#
# COMPACT_ATOMS: atom_id res chain seq x y z
N MET A 1 -1.44 -3.68 1.72
CA MET A 1 -1.56 -4.36 3.03
C MET A 1 -0.86 -5.70 2.93
N GLU A 2 -0.02 -6.01 3.90
CA GLU A 2 0.76 -7.25 3.95
C GLU A 2 0.55 -7.95 5.28
N GLY A 3 0.70 -9.28 5.27
CA GLY A 3 0.73 -10.08 6.48
C GLY A 3 2.01 -9.86 7.28
N SER A 4 2.08 -10.44 8.48
CA SER A 4 3.29 -10.39 9.32
C SER A 4 4.52 -11.06 8.67
N ASP A 5 4.28 -11.90 7.67
CA ASP A 5 5.27 -12.60 6.86
C ASP A 5 5.73 -11.79 5.62
N GLY A 6 5.15 -10.60 5.38
CA GLY A 6 5.45 -9.76 4.22
C GLY A 6 4.68 -10.15 2.95
N ASN A 7 3.81 -11.17 3.01
CA ASN A 7 3.01 -11.55 1.85
C ASN A 7 1.87 -10.55 1.63
N LEU A 8 1.56 -10.26 0.36
CA LEU A 8 0.48 -9.35 0.02
C LEU A 8 -0.88 -9.93 0.51
N VAL A 9 -1.57 -9.15 1.32
CA VAL A 9 -2.95 -9.42 1.73
C VAL A 9 -3.93 -8.76 0.76
N LYS A 10 -3.69 -7.48 0.44
CA LYS A 10 -4.52 -6.71 -0.50
C LYS A 10 -3.83 -5.44 -0.98
N THR A 11 -3.94 -5.15 -2.28
CA THR A 11 -3.64 -3.84 -2.86
C THR A 11 -4.85 -2.93 -2.67
N LEU A 12 -4.68 -1.82 -1.93
CA LEU A 12 -5.78 -0.89 -1.66
C LEU A 12 -5.92 0.18 -2.75
N MET A 13 -4.80 0.62 -3.29
CA MET A 13 -4.72 1.63 -4.34
C MET A 13 -3.45 1.37 -5.14
N LEU A 14 -3.56 1.37 -6.46
CA LEU A 14 -2.42 1.35 -7.37
C LEU A 14 -2.68 2.40 -8.46
N CYS A 15 -1.89 3.47 -8.44
CA CYS A 15 -2.01 4.56 -9.41
C CYS A 15 -0.82 4.51 -10.36
N HIS A 16 -1.08 4.28 -11.64
CA HIS A 16 -0.02 4.31 -12.66
C HIS A 16 -0.54 4.74 -14.01
N LEU A 17 0.39 4.98 -14.94
CA LEU A 17 0.05 5.24 -16.32
C LEU A 17 -0.35 3.91 -16.98
N ALA A 18 -1.65 3.66 -17.09
CA ALA A 18 -2.19 2.49 -17.78
C ALA A 18 -2.07 2.63 -19.31
N GLY A 19 -2.26 1.51 -20.05
CA GLY A 19 -2.27 1.51 -21.51
C GLY A 19 -0.93 1.15 -22.16
N GLY A 20 -0.20 0.18 -21.58
CA GLY A 20 1.08 -0.31 -22.11
C GLY A 20 2.31 0.43 -21.59
N GLN A 21 2.15 1.25 -20.55
CA GLN A 21 3.24 1.92 -19.83
C GLN A 21 3.53 1.29 -18.46
N ASP A 22 2.96 0.11 -18.20
CA ASP A 22 3.08 -0.68 -16.96
C ASP A 22 4.49 -1.24 -16.73
N ARG A 23 5.44 -0.94 -17.63
CA ARG A 23 6.84 -1.37 -17.57
C ARG A 23 7.57 -0.95 -16.30
N TRP A 24 7.01 0.00 -15.55
CA TRP A 24 7.58 0.57 -14.32
C TRP A 24 6.95 0.00 -13.05
N LEU A 25 5.97 -0.89 -13.16
CA LEU A 25 5.37 -1.53 -11.98
C LEU A 25 6.39 -2.35 -11.18
N ASN A 26 7.43 -2.86 -11.84
CA ASN A 26 8.55 -3.54 -11.18
C ASN A 26 9.52 -2.58 -10.47
N SER A 27 9.40 -1.26 -10.67
CA SER A 27 10.12 -0.25 -9.88
C SER A 27 9.48 -0.01 -8.52
N LEU A 28 8.27 -0.51 -8.29
CA LEU A 28 7.63 -0.61 -6.97
C LEU A 28 8.04 -1.96 -6.38
N THR A 29 9.32 -2.10 -6.02
CA THR A 29 9.99 -3.35 -5.71
C THR A 29 9.39 -4.06 -4.51
N ALA A 30 8.96 -3.34 -3.46
CA ALA A 30 8.33 -3.96 -2.30
C ALA A 30 6.97 -4.55 -2.67
N TRP A 31 6.12 -3.74 -3.33
CA TRP A 31 4.83 -4.20 -3.80
C TRP A 31 4.94 -5.33 -4.82
N TYR A 32 5.87 -5.23 -5.77
CA TYR A 32 6.07 -6.21 -6.83
C TYR A 32 6.56 -7.55 -6.25
N ALA A 33 7.46 -7.52 -5.26
CA ALA A 33 7.90 -8.72 -4.56
C ALA A 33 6.76 -9.40 -3.79
N ALA A 34 5.87 -8.61 -3.16
CA ALA A 34 4.76 -9.13 -2.38
C ALA A 34 3.59 -9.64 -3.25
N GLY A 35 3.31 -8.96 -4.37
CA GLY A 35 2.10 -9.15 -5.19
C GLY A 35 2.32 -9.74 -6.59
N GLY A 36 3.57 -9.88 -7.03
CA GLY A 36 3.91 -10.42 -8.35
C GLY A 36 3.49 -9.55 -9.54
N GLY A 37 3.12 -8.29 -9.31
CA GLY A 37 2.73 -7.36 -10.36
C GLY A 37 1.33 -7.57 -10.94
N SER A 38 0.46 -8.35 -10.27
CA SER A 38 -0.92 -8.52 -10.74
C SER A 38 -1.75 -7.27 -10.44
N ASP A 39 -2.13 -6.55 -11.48
CA ASP A 39 -2.96 -5.35 -11.40
C ASP A 39 -4.41 -5.71 -11.03
N THR A 40 -4.86 -5.25 -9.85
CA THR A 40 -6.23 -5.50 -9.37
C THR A 40 -7.03 -4.23 -9.13
N THR A 41 -6.40 -3.06 -9.19
CA THR A 41 -6.98 -1.81 -8.67
C THR A 41 -6.38 -0.58 -9.35
N THR A 42 -6.64 -0.38 -10.64
CA THR A 42 -6.02 0.72 -11.39
C THR A 42 -6.84 2.01 -11.37
N GLU A 43 -6.20 3.08 -10.88
CA GLU A 43 -6.54 4.46 -11.26
C GLU A 43 -5.41 5.04 -12.12
N GLY A 44 -5.71 5.91 -13.08
CA GLY A 44 -4.68 6.58 -13.88
C GLY A 44 -3.73 7.42 -13.01
N THR A 45 -2.53 7.74 -13.53
CA THR A 45 -1.52 8.56 -12.84
C THR A 45 -2.15 9.76 -12.15
N LYS A 46 -1.87 9.92 -10.85
CA LYS A 46 -2.39 11.02 -10.05
C LYS A 46 -1.34 12.13 -9.90
N PRO A 47 -1.76 13.42 -9.85
CA PRO A 47 -0.85 14.53 -9.58
C PRO A 47 -0.31 14.48 -8.13
N ALA A 48 0.58 15.40 -7.75
CA ALA A 48 0.93 15.56 -6.34
C ALA A 48 -0.32 15.95 -5.52
N GLY A 49 -0.52 15.35 -4.35
CA GLY A 49 -1.70 15.58 -3.51
C GLY A 49 -1.81 14.60 -2.35
N SER A 50 -2.92 14.68 -1.62
CA SER A 50 -3.27 13.74 -0.56
C SER A 50 -4.23 12.67 -1.09
N TYR A 51 -4.00 11.43 -0.71
CA TYR A 51 -4.77 10.27 -1.14
C TYR A 51 -5.16 9.45 0.07
N ASP A 52 -6.45 9.09 0.13
CA ASP A 52 -7.01 8.24 1.17
C ASP A 52 -7.50 6.94 0.53
N CYS A 53 -7.23 5.82 1.18
CA CYS A 53 -7.81 4.53 0.84
C CYS A 53 -8.28 3.84 2.13
N THR A 54 -9.34 3.03 2.02
CA THR A 54 -9.90 2.29 3.16
C THR A 54 -9.78 0.81 2.90
N TRP A 55 -9.23 0.09 3.88
CA TRP A 55 -9.25 -1.36 3.88
C TRP A 55 -10.46 -1.88 4.63
N ASP A 56 -11.22 -2.77 3.98
CA ASP A 56 -12.39 -3.47 4.51
C ASP A 56 -12.02 -4.70 5.38
N CYS A 57 -10.73 -4.87 5.69
CA CYS A 57 -10.19 -6.04 6.38
C CYS A 57 -10.48 -7.36 5.66
N THR A 58 -10.52 -7.36 4.31
CA THR A 58 -10.60 -8.58 3.50
C THR A 58 -9.32 -8.83 2.72
N ASP A 59 -9.08 -10.08 2.33
CA ASP A 59 -8.02 -10.47 1.41
C ASP A 59 -8.45 -10.27 -0.07
N THR A 60 -7.59 -10.68 -1.01
CA THR A 60 -7.87 -10.62 -2.46
C THR A 60 -9.03 -11.50 -2.92
N SER A 61 -9.43 -12.51 -2.13
CA SER A 61 -10.61 -13.34 -2.40
C SER A 61 -11.91 -12.72 -1.87
N GLY A 62 -11.82 -11.58 -1.17
CA GLY A 62 -12.94 -10.93 -0.49
C GLY A 62 -13.29 -11.57 0.85
N LYS A 63 -12.46 -12.48 1.37
CA LYS A 63 -12.67 -13.11 2.67
C LYS A 63 -12.12 -12.22 3.78
N ARG A 64 -12.86 -12.11 4.89
CA ARG A 64 -12.41 -11.42 6.10
C ARG A 64 -11.10 -12.01 6.61
N VAL A 65 -10.12 -11.16 6.90
CA VAL A 65 -8.87 -11.56 7.56
C VAL A 65 -9.04 -11.63 9.07
N GLU A 66 -8.22 -12.45 9.73
CA GLU A 66 -8.23 -12.60 11.18
C GLU A 66 -7.67 -11.36 11.90
N ALA A 67 -8.02 -11.17 13.16
CA ALA A 67 -7.34 -10.21 14.02
C ALA A 67 -5.85 -10.58 14.15
N GLY A 68 -4.97 -9.59 14.15
CA GLY A 68 -3.52 -9.86 14.14
C GLY A 68 -2.68 -8.68 13.68
N THR A 69 -1.39 -8.93 13.49
CA THR A 69 -0.43 -7.94 13.03
C THR A 69 -0.31 -7.94 11.51
N TYR A 70 -0.42 -6.75 10.94
CA TYR A 70 -0.32 -6.48 9.50
C TYR A 70 0.65 -5.33 9.26
N ASN A 71 1.22 -5.25 8.06
CA ASN A 71 1.96 -4.08 7.62
C ASN A 71 1.12 -3.25 6.65
N SER A 72 1.05 -1.95 6.92
CA SER A 72 0.70 -0.96 5.91
C SER A 72 1.98 -0.56 5.20
N CYS A 73 2.02 -0.68 3.88
CA CYS A 73 3.14 -0.32 3.03
C CYS A 73 2.64 0.68 1.98
N VAL A 74 3.31 1.82 1.89
CA VAL A 74 3.07 2.87 0.91
C VAL A 74 4.35 3.09 0.14
N GLU A 75 4.27 2.98 -1.17
CA GLU A 75 5.41 3.01 -2.08
C GLU A 75 5.11 3.97 -3.22
N ALA A 76 6.13 4.73 -3.63
CA ALA A 76 6.05 5.61 -4.78
C ALA A 76 7.34 5.52 -5.59
N ALA A 77 7.20 5.67 -6.90
CA ALA A 77 8.30 5.78 -7.83
C ALA A 77 7.99 6.88 -8.85
N VAL A 78 8.92 7.81 -8.99
CA VAL A 78 8.86 8.89 -9.97
C VAL A 78 9.78 8.60 -11.16
N GLU A 79 9.40 9.06 -12.35
CA GLU A 79 10.20 8.90 -13.55
C GLU A 79 11.59 9.55 -13.35
N HIS A 80 12.64 8.76 -13.52
CA HIS A 80 14.05 9.15 -13.27
C HIS A 80 14.44 9.46 -11.82
N GLY A 81 13.55 9.26 -10.84
CA GLY A 81 13.91 9.36 -9.43
C GLY A 81 14.09 8.02 -8.76
N ASN A 82 14.23 8.06 -7.45
CA ASN A 82 14.34 6.87 -6.62
C ASN A 82 12.95 6.40 -6.22
N GLU A 83 12.83 5.10 -6.02
CA GLU A 83 11.73 4.53 -5.27
C GLU A 83 11.81 5.00 -3.80
N VAL A 84 10.64 5.24 -3.22
CA VAL A 84 10.49 5.51 -1.79
C VAL A 84 9.44 4.59 -1.20
N VAL A 85 9.74 4.06 -0.01
CA VAL A 85 8.86 3.15 0.74
C VAL A 85 8.71 3.67 2.16
N VAL A 86 7.47 3.69 2.66
CA VAL A 86 7.12 3.89 4.05
C VAL A 86 6.25 2.72 4.49
N ALA A 87 6.65 2.01 5.54
CA ALA A 87 5.91 0.86 6.05
C ALA A 87 5.81 0.87 7.58
N GLY A 88 4.71 0.33 8.11
CA GLY A 88 4.45 0.30 9.54
C GLY A 88 3.54 -0.85 9.98
N LYS A 89 3.90 -1.46 11.11
CA LYS A 89 3.16 -2.55 11.75
C LYS A 89 1.93 -2.03 12.50
N GLN A 90 0.79 -2.67 12.27
CA GLN A 90 -0.49 -2.38 12.90
C GLN A 90 -1.10 -3.67 13.45
N THR A 91 -1.66 -3.62 14.66
CA THR A 91 -2.35 -4.77 15.27
C THR A 91 -3.85 -4.54 15.26
N LEU A 92 -4.57 -5.25 14.40
CA LEU A 92 -6.03 -5.16 14.28
C LEU A 92 -6.74 -5.96 15.37
N GLY A 93 -7.90 -5.46 15.82
CA GLY A 93 -8.83 -6.14 16.72
C GLY A 93 -8.68 -5.83 18.21
N SER A 94 -7.52 -5.39 18.69
CA SER A 94 -7.30 -5.14 20.13
C SER A 94 -7.60 -3.71 20.59
N ALA A 95 -7.36 -2.71 19.73
CA ALA A 95 -7.54 -1.30 20.04
C ALA A 95 -7.63 -0.47 18.75
N ALA A 96 -8.14 0.75 18.87
CA ALA A 96 -8.03 1.75 17.82
C ALA A 96 -6.56 2.13 17.58
N ILE A 97 -6.25 2.52 16.35
CA ILE A 97 -4.92 2.96 15.91
C ILE A 97 -5.07 4.34 15.30
N ASP A 98 -4.15 5.24 15.64
CA ASP A 98 -3.88 6.48 14.90
C ASP A 98 -2.35 6.66 14.89
N ALA A 99 -1.71 6.27 13.78
CA ALA A 99 -0.27 6.18 13.66
C ALA A 99 0.24 6.99 12.48
N ASP A 100 1.25 7.81 12.73
CA ASP A 100 2.11 8.38 11.68
C ASP A 100 3.24 7.40 11.41
N LEU A 101 3.39 6.98 10.15
CA LEU A 101 4.44 6.07 9.70
C LEU A 101 5.70 6.81 9.24
N GLY A 102 5.64 8.15 9.21
CA GLY A 102 6.73 9.03 8.83
C GLY A 102 6.68 9.47 7.38
N ILE A 103 7.84 9.91 6.90
CA ILE A 103 8.04 10.58 5.61
C ILE A 103 9.23 9.96 4.88
N SER A 104 9.19 9.94 3.55
CA SER A 104 10.31 9.49 2.72
C SER A 104 10.20 10.08 1.31
N GLY A 105 11.18 10.88 0.90
CA GLY A 105 11.22 11.55 -0.41
C GLY A 105 9.91 12.29 -0.75
N GLU A 106 9.22 11.89 -1.82
CA GLU A 106 7.92 12.47 -2.20
C GLU A 106 6.76 12.15 -1.24
N LEU A 107 6.89 11.17 -0.35
CA LEU A 107 5.89 10.86 0.68
C LEU A 107 6.12 11.76 1.89
N SER A 108 5.38 12.87 1.95
CA SER A 108 5.52 13.89 3.00
C SER A 108 4.73 13.62 4.27
N THR A 109 3.78 12.68 4.26
CA THR A 109 3.03 12.21 5.43
C THR A 109 2.37 10.88 5.09
N VAL A 110 2.48 9.87 5.95
CA VAL A 110 1.76 8.61 5.81
C VAL A 110 1.08 8.27 7.14
N HIS A 111 -0.24 8.36 7.17
CA HIS A 111 -1.03 8.06 8.37
C HIS A 111 -1.88 6.79 8.20
N VAL A 112 -2.01 6.02 9.26
CA VAL A 112 -2.91 4.87 9.34
C VAL A 112 -3.86 5.04 10.51
N LYS A 113 -5.14 4.87 10.24
CA LYS A 113 -6.19 4.85 11.27
C LYS A 113 -6.97 3.55 11.20
N TYR A 114 -7.28 3.00 12.38
CA TYR A 114 -8.16 1.86 12.54
C TYR A 114 -9.08 2.09 13.73
N THR A 115 -10.36 1.82 13.54
CA THR A 115 -11.36 1.82 14.60
C THR A 115 -11.76 0.38 14.89
N ALA A 116 -11.72 -0.01 16.16
CA ALA A 116 -12.16 -1.33 16.62
C ALA A 116 -13.68 -1.49 16.57
#